data_AF-A0A1I3M0A2-F1
#
_entry.id   AF-A0A1I3M0A2-F1
#
_cell.length_a   1.000
_cell.length_b   1.000
_cell.length_c   1.000
_cell.angle_alpha   90.00
_cell.angle_beta   90.00
_cell.angle_gamma   90.00
#
_symmetry.space_group_name_H-M   'P 1'
#
loop_
_entity.id
_entity.type
_entity.pdbx_description
1 polymer ?
#
loop_
_entity_poly.entity_id
_entity_poly.type
_entity_poly.pdbx_seq_one_letter_code
_entity_poly.pdbx_strand_id
1 'polypeptide(L)'
;MRLLLATLLVAATTACTATTDRAQRSAPALEPATTDTAVCAEVRAGIAAFNEGDYEETIERFVAAVPLAEDQLDGSPAADELLEAVRWYAELPAEDYPEAAISSPEFATYKAITLGQCDPVAPTQTEPPGTEV
;
A
#
# COMPACT_ATOMS: atom_id res chain seq x y z
N MET A 1 -62.39 11.78 11.64
CA MET A 1 -61.98 12.99 12.38
C MET A 1 -60.55 13.29 11.96
N ARG A 2 -60.23 14.32 11.16
CA ARG A 2 -60.26 15.76 11.52
C ARG A 2 -59.61 15.94 12.92
N LEU A 3 -58.54 16.69 13.16
CA LEU A 3 -58.10 17.96 12.57
C LEU A 3 -56.73 18.30 13.21
N LEU A 4 -55.84 18.92 12.43
CA LEU A 4 -54.95 20.06 12.74
C LEU A 4 -54.09 20.13 14.04
N LEU A 5 -52.82 20.49 13.88
CA LEU A 5 -52.26 21.85 14.09
C LEU A 5 -50.73 21.77 13.82
N ALA A 6 -50.19 22.40 12.78
CA ALA A 6 -49.89 23.83 12.66
C ALA A 6 -48.81 24.34 13.63
N THR A 7 -47.59 24.41 13.08
CA THR A 7 -46.64 25.54 13.13
C THR A 7 -46.15 26.03 14.50
N LEU A 8 -44.83 25.94 14.72
CA LEU A 8 -44.10 27.08 15.29
C LEU A 8 -42.65 27.15 14.78
N LEU A 9 -42.36 28.28 14.16
CA LEU A 9 -41.06 28.75 13.69
C LEU A 9 -40.32 29.38 14.89
N VAL A 10 -39.09 28.98 15.18
CA VAL A 10 -38.15 29.81 15.96
C VAL A 10 -36.77 29.73 15.32
N ALA A 11 -36.36 30.86 14.74
CA ALA A 11 -34.99 31.12 14.32
C ALA A 11 -34.17 31.55 15.54
N ALA A 12 -32.95 31.02 15.70
CA ALA A 12 -31.93 31.59 16.57
C ALA A 12 -30.53 31.27 16.01
N THR A 13 -29.99 32.30 15.35
CA THR A 13 -28.60 32.59 15.02
C THR A 13 -27.53 31.75 15.73
N THR A 14 -26.89 30.84 15.00
CA THR A 14 -25.63 30.22 15.43
C THR A 14 -24.53 31.27 15.31
N ALA A 15 -24.11 31.81 16.47
CA ALA A 15 -23.02 32.75 16.59
C ALA A 15 -21.72 32.14 16.05
N CYS A 16 -20.98 32.94 15.27
CA CYS A 16 -19.59 32.70 14.93
C CYS A 16 -18.75 32.72 16.21
N THR A 17 -18.27 31.56 16.66
CA THR A 17 -17.04 31.49 17.44
C THR A 17 -15.93 31.05 16.50
N ALA A 18 -15.31 32.05 15.86
CA ALA A 18 -14.00 31.92 15.26
C ALA A 18 -12.98 31.67 16.37
N THR A 19 -12.81 30.41 16.75
CA THR A 19 -11.63 29.92 17.47
C THR A 19 -10.92 28.97 16.51
N THR A 20 -10.18 29.54 15.56
CA THR A 20 -9.13 28.80 14.85
C THR A 20 -7.84 29.01 15.62
N ASP A 21 -7.82 28.49 16.85
CA ASP A 21 -6.60 28.37 17.65
C ASP A 21 -5.75 27.26 17.04
N ARG A 22 -4.80 27.67 16.21
CA ARG A 22 -3.41 27.24 16.24
C ARG A 22 -3.16 25.83 16.80
N ALA A 23 -3.59 24.81 16.07
CA ALA A 23 -2.91 23.52 16.08
C ALA A 23 -3.11 22.82 14.75
N GLN A 24 -2.83 23.55 13.66
CA GLN A 24 -2.22 22.92 12.50
C GLN A 24 -0.80 22.51 12.94
N ARG A 25 -0.74 21.49 13.82
CA ARG A 25 0.36 20.56 13.80
C ARG A 25 0.36 20.10 12.37
N SER A 26 1.35 20.54 11.60
CA SER A 26 1.79 19.77 10.46
C SER A 26 1.78 18.33 10.93
N ALA A 27 0.79 17.56 10.45
CA ALA A 27 0.93 16.12 10.50
C ALA A 27 2.32 15.87 9.91
N PRO A 28 3.16 15.02 10.54
CA PRO A 28 4.35 14.60 9.84
C PRO A 28 3.86 14.13 8.48
N ALA A 29 4.40 14.75 7.41
CA ALA A 29 4.26 14.18 6.10
C ALA A 29 4.66 12.71 6.28
N LEU A 30 3.80 11.77 5.90
CA LEU A 30 4.21 10.37 5.85
C LEU A 30 5.50 10.35 5.04
N GLU A 31 6.62 10.07 5.70
CA GLU A 31 7.94 10.02 5.07
C GLU A 31 7.84 8.97 3.94
N PRO A 32 8.01 9.33 2.66
CA PRO A 32 8.10 8.33 1.60
C PRO A 32 9.51 7.74 1.65
N ALA A 33 9.75 6.82 2.58
CA ALA A 33 11.12 6.41 2.92
C ALA A 33 11.33 4.89 2.98
N THR A 34 10.65 4.11 2.11
CA THR A 34 10.95 2.67 1.97
C THR A 34 10.98 2.16 0.53
N THR A 35 10.43 2.91 -0.43
CA THR A 35 10.20 2.41 -1.80
C THR A 35 11.35 2.66 -2.76
N ASP A 36 12.22 3.64 -2.48
CA ASP A 36 13.39 3.98 -3.31
C ASP A 36 14.69 3.38 -2.75
N THR A 37 14.61 2.11 -2.37
CA THR A 37 15.73 1.32 -1.84
C THR A 37 16.24 0.34 -2.90
N ALA A 38 17.50 -0.10 -2.76
CA ALA A 38 18.08 -1.08 -3.69
C ALA A 38 17.30 -2.42 -3.66
N VAL A 39 16.83 -2.85 -2.50
CA VAL A 39 15.96 -4.05 -2.40
C VAL A 39 14.67 -3.86 -3.19
N CYS A 40 14.01 -2.71 -3.07
CA CYS A 40 12.76 -2.49 -3.79
C CYS A 40 12.97 -2.33 -5.29
N ALA A 41 14.15 -1.89 -5.74
CA ALA A 41 14.49 -1.89 -7.16
C ALA A 41 14.54 -3.32 -7.73
N GLU A 42 15.22 -4.25 -7.04
CA GLU A 42 15.28 -5.66 -7.47
C GLU A 42 13.91 -6.35 -7.34
N VAL A 43 13.16 -6.11 -6.25
CA VAL A 43 11.80 -6.65 -6.08
C VAL A 43 10.88 -6.20 -7.22
N ARG A 44 10.89 -4.92 -7.60
CA ARG A 44 10.09 -4.43 -8.74
C ARG A 44 10.52 -5.06 -10.06
N ALA A 45 11.82 -5.23 -10.27
CA ALA A 45 12.34 -5.90 -11.46
C ALA A 45 11.89 -7.36 -11.53
N GLY A 46 11.91 -8.09 -10.40
CA GLY A 46 11.39 -9.46 -10.31
C GLY A 46 9.89 -9.54 -10.59
N ILE A 47 9.10 -8.59 -10.05
CA ILE A 47 7.66 -8.50 -10.35
C ILE A 47 7.41 -8.21 -11.83
N ALA A 48 8.22 -7.36 -12.45
CA ALA A 48 8.12 -7.07 -13.88
C ALA A 48 8.40 -8.32 -14.73
N ALA A 49 9.49 -9.04 -14.44
CA ALA A 49 9.82 -10.31 -15.09
C ALA A 49 8.69 -11.35 -14.94
N PHE A 50 8.13 -11.47 -13.73
CA PHE A 50 7.00 -12.37 -13.48
C PHE A 50 5.78 -12.03 -14.35
N ASN A 51 5.47 -10.74 -14.51
CA ASN A 51 4.35 -10.29 -15.34
C ASN A 51 4.59 -10.53 -16.83
N GLU A 52 5.86 -10.62 -17.26
CA GLU A 52 6.26 -11.01 -18.62
C GLU A 52 6.29 -12.53 -18.81
N GLY A 53 6.14 -13.30 -17.73
CA GLY A 53 6.21 -14.76 -17.73
C GLY A 53 7.65 -15.31 -17.71
N ASP A 54 8.64 -14.46 -17.43
CA ASP A 54 10.05 -14.85 -17.29
C ASP A 54 10.33 -15.22 -15.83
N TYR A 55 10.08 -16.49 -15.49
CA TYR A 55 10.18 -16.98 -14.11
C TYR A 55 11.63 -17.21 -13.68
N GLU A 56 12.52 -17.53 -14.61
CA GLU A 56 13.95 -17.61 -14.37
C GLU A 56 14.50 -16.23 -13.98
N GLU A 57 14.23 -15.18 -14.76
CA GLU A 57 14.63 -13.82 -14.42
C GLU A 57 13.96 -13.35 -13.10
N THR A 58 12.70 -13.74 -12.87
CA THR A 58 12.02 -13.47 -11.59
C THR A 58 12.85 -13.97 -10.41
N ILE A 59 13.29 -15.23 -10.45
CA ILE A 59 14.10 -15.83 -9.39
C ILE A 59 15.44 -15.11 -9.28
N GLU A 60 16.12 -14.83 -10.39
CA GLU A 60 17.42 -14.12 -10.38
C GLU A 60 17.32 -12.78 -9.65
N ARG A 61 16.23 -12.03 -9.88
CA ARG A 61 15.96 -10.75 -9.21
C ARG A 61 15.68 -10.92 -7.72
N PHE A 62 14.85 -11.89 -7.33
CA PHE A 62 14.59 -12.13 -5.91
C PHE A 62 15.83 -12.66 -5.17
N VAL A 63 16.65 -13.51 -5.80
CA VAL A 63 17.96 -13.94 -5.24
C VAL A 63 18.88 -12.75 -5.02
N ALA A 64 18.96 -11.82 -5.97
CA ALA A 64 19.76 -10.60 -5.83
C ALA A 64 19.22 -9.67 -4.71
N ALA A 65 17.91 -9.67 -4.48
CA ALA A 65 17.27 -8.90 -3.44
C ALA A 65 17.52 -9.44 -2.02
N VAL A 66 17.76 -10.76 -1.85
CA VAL A 66 17.97 -11.38 -0.51
C VAL A 66 19.06 -10.65 0.31
N PRO A 67 20.31 -10.52 -0.14
CA PRO A 67 21.35 -9.85 0.65
C PRO A 67 21.03 -8.36 0.91
N LEU A 68 20.32 -7.70 -0.01
CA LEU A 68 19.92 -6.31 0.15
C LEU A 68 18.83 -6.14 1.22
N ALA A 69 17.94 -7.12 1.36
CA ALA A 69 16.92 -7.17 2.41
C ALA A 69 17.56 -7.48 3.78
N GLU A 70 18.54 -8.39 3.83
CA GLU A 70 19.30 -8.70 5.05
C GLU A 70 20.05 -7.48 5.59
N ASP A 71 20.69 -6.70 4.72
CA ASP A 71 21.42 -5.48 5.08
C ASP A 71 20.51 -4.36 5.61
N GLN A 72 19.21 -4.42 5.31
CA GLN A 72 18.20 -3.43 5.71
C GLN A 72 17.42 -3.82 6.97
N LEU A 73 17.74 -4.95 7.59
CA LEU A 73 17.11 -5.32 8.86
C LEU A 73 17.42 -4.28 9.94
N ASP A 74 16.37 -3.65 10.43
CA ASP A 74 16.40 -2.63 11.49
C ASP A 74 15.71 -3.07 12.78
N GLY A 75 15.27 -4.34 12.83
CA GLY A 75 14.50 -4.93 13.92
C GLY A 75 13.01 -4.60 13.87
N SER A 76 12.52 -3.96 12.81
CA SER A 76 11.10 -3.78 12.57
C SER A 76 10.48 -5.03 11.96
N PRO A 77 9.22 -5.36 12.30
CA PRO A 77 8.51 -6.47 11.66
C PRO A 77 8.39 -6.31 10.13
N ALA A 78 8.30 -5.09 9.63
CA ALA A 78 8.15 -4.83 8.20
C ALA A 78 9.40 -5.26 7.40
N ALA A 79 10.60 -5.00 7.94
CA ALA A 79 11.85 -5.44 7.33
C ALA A 79 11.99 -6.97 7.36
N ASP A 80 11.61 -7.61 8.47
CA ASP A 80 11.59 -9.06 8.59
C ASP A 80 10.62 -9.71 7.59
N GLU A 81 9.40 -9.18 7.46
CA GLU A 81 8.37 -9.64 6.52
C GLU A 81 8.82 -9.50 5.06
N LEU A 82 9.51 -8.41 4.72
CA LEU A 82 10.05 -8.20 3.38
C LEU A 82 11.15 -9.22 3.06
N LEU A 83 12.07 -9.46 3.99
CA LEU A 83 13.11 -10.47 3.81
C LEU A 83 12.51 -11.87 3.63
N GLU A 84 11.50 -12.22 4.42
CA GLU A 84 10.80 -13.49 4.30
C GLU A 84 10.14 -13.65 2.92
N ALA A 85 9.43 -12.63 2.45
CA ALA A 85 8.81 -12.62 1.14
C ALA A 85 9.84 -12.79 0.01
N VAL A 86 10.95 -12.05 0.07
CA VAL A 86 12.02 -12.10 -0.94
C VAL A 86 12.67 -13.48 -0.99
N ARG A 87 12.96 -14.10 0.16
CA ARG A 87 13.51 -15.46 0.21
C ARG A 87 12.53 -16.49 -0.34
N TRP A 88 11.25 -16.38 0.00
CA TRP A 88 10.24 -17.32 -0.50
C TRP A 88 10.17 -17.32 -2.02
N TYR A 89 10.17 -16.14 -2.65
CA TYR A 89 10.23 -16.05 -4.11
C TYR A 89 11.56 -16.58 -4.65
N ALA A 90 12.69 -16.23 -4.05
CA ALA A 90 14.01 -16.71 -4.49
C ALA A 90 14.16 -18.26 -4.43
N GLU A 91 13.40 -18.93 -3.56
CA GLU A 91 13.44 -20.37 -3.36
C GLU A 91 12.35 -21.13 -4.14
N LEU A 92 11.35 -20.45 -4.69
CA LEU A 92 10.28 -21.07 -5.47
C LEU A 92 10.83 -21.54 -6.84
N PRO A 93 10.68 -22.83 -7.22
CA PRO A 93 11.08 -23.29 -8.54
C PRO A 93 10.35 -22.55 -9.66
N ALA A 94 11.03 -22.28 -10.78
CA ALA A 94 10.48 -21.52 -11.91
C ALA A 94 9.18 -22.13 -12.43
N GLU A 95 9.12 -23.47 -12.50
CA GLU A 95 7.96 -24.22 -12.94
C GLU A 95 6.73 -24.08 -12.04
N ASP A 96 6.92 -23.72 -10.76
CA ASP A 96 5.85 -23.65 -9.76
C ASP A 96 5.23 -22.24 -9.66
N TYR A 97 5.89 -21.21 -10.20
CA TYR A 97 5.38 -19.83 -10.18
C TYR A 97 3.96 -19.66 -10.73
N PRO A 98 3.60 -20.22 -11.91
CA PRO A 98 2.24 -20.08 -12.44
C PRO A 98 1.18 -20.64 -11.50
N GLU A 99 1.39 -21.83 -10.95
CA GLU A 99 0.43 -22.49 -10.07
C GLU A 99 0.37 -21.77 -8.72
N ALA A 100 1.52 -21.43 -8.14
CA ALA A 100 1.59 -20.69 -6.89
C ALA A 100 0.88 -19.34 -6.99
N ALA A 101 1.05 -18.61 -8.10
CA ALA A 101 0.36 -17.34 -8.33
C ALA A 101 -1.18 -17.47 -8.42
N ILE A 102 -1.68 -18.65 -8.78
CA ILE A 102 -3.11 -18.93 -8.91
C ILE A 102 -3.69 -19.41 -7.57
N SER A 103 -3.00 -20.28 -6.85
CA SER A 103 -3.60 -21.08 -5.78
C SER A 103 -2.90 -21.01 -4.43
N SER A 104 -1.66 -20.51 -4.33
CA SER A 104 -0.91 -20.47 -3.06
C SER A 104 -1.35 -19.31 -2.17
N PRO A 105 -1.79 -19.60 -0.93
CA PRO A 105 -2.02 -18.56 0.09
C PRO A 105 -0.74 -17.80 0.47
N GLU A 106 0.41 -18.49 0.51
CA GLU A 106 1.71 -17.84 0.75
C GLU A 106 2.04 -16.84 -0.36
N PHE A 107 1.88 -17.23 -1.64
CA PHE A 107 2.10 -16.31 -2.76
C PHE A 107 1.23 -15.06 -2.63
N ALA A 108 -0.06 -15.21 -2.28
CA ALA A 108 -0.96 -14.08 -2.09
C ALA A 108 -0.50 -13.14 -0.95
N THR A 109 0.02 -13.73 0.13
CA THR A 109 0.54 -13.00 1.30
C THR A 109 1.80 -12.20 0.93
N TYR A 110 2.80 -12.85 0.35
CA TYR A 110 4.06 -12.21 -0.02
C TYR A 110 3.90 -11.22 -1.18
N LYS A 111 2.95 -11.44 -2.08
CA LYS A 111 2.56 -10.46 -3.09
C LYS A 111 2.02 -9.18 -2.45
N ALA A 112 1.16 -9.29 -1.44
CA ALA A 112 0.62 -8.12 -0.75
C ALA A 112 1.71 -7.33 -0.03
N ILE A 113 2.65 -8.02 0.62
CA ILE A 113 3.80 -7.40 1.29
C ILE A 113 4.70 -6.66 0.29
N THR A 114 5.15 -7.35 -0.76
CA THR A 114 6.07 -6.78 -1.75
C THR A 114 5.46 -5.60 -2.52
N LEU A 115 4.20 -5.69 -2.93
CA LEU A 115 3.51 -4.56 -3.55
C LEU A 115 3.28 -3.41 -2.56
N GLY A 116 2.88 -3.71 -1.33
CA GLY A 116 2.63 -2.69 -0.30
C GLY A 116 3.88 -1.91 0.08
N GLN A 117 5.05 -2.57 0.10
CA GLN A 117 6.30 -1.98 0.56
C GLN A 117 7.18 -1.43 -0.58
N CYS A 118 7.18 -2.06 -1.76
CA CYS A 118 8.12 -1.74 -2.86
C CYS A 118 7.47 -1.27 -4.16
N ASP A 119 6.17 -1.44 -4.34
CA ASP A 119 5.43 -0.92 -5.51
C ASP A 119 4.07 -0.32 -5.12
N PRO A 120 4.04 0.69 -4.24
CA PRO A 120 2.78 1.27 -3.81
C PRO A 120 2.12 1.97 -5.00
N VAL A 121 0.98 1.46 -5.42
CA VAL A 121 0.08 2.18 -6.31
C VAL A 121 -0.32 3.47 -5.57
N ALA A 122 0.05 4.62 -6.12
CA ALA A 122 -0.35 5.90 -5.55
C ALA A 122 -1.88 5.90 -5.34
N PRO A 123 -2.40 6.34 -4.19
CA PRO A 123 -3.84 6.42 -3.99
C PRO A 123 -4.39 7.33 -5.09
N THR A 124 -5.22 6.78 -5.97
CA THR A 124 -5.96 7.56 -6.95
C THR A 124 -6.69 8.64 -6.17
N GLN A 125 -6.37 9.90 -6.44
CA GLN A 125 -7.11 11.00 -5.86
C GLN A 125 -8.57 10.79 -6.25
N THR A 126 -9.42 10.48 -5.27
CA THR A 126 -10.87 10.58 -5.39
C THR A 126 -11.15 12.02 -5.80
N GLU A 127 -11.30 12.24 -7.10
CA GLU A 127 -11.80 13.50 -7.64
C GLU A 127 -13.17 13.71 -6.98
N PRO A 128 -13.38 14.81 -6.22
CA PRO A 128 -14.67 15.04 -5.59
C PRO A 128 -15.73 15.10 -6.70
N PRO A 129 -16.93 14.52 -6.49
CA PRO A 129 -17.95 14.47 -7.53
C PRO A 129 -18.19 15.89 -8.06
N GLY A 130 -17.93 16.06 -9.36
CA GLY A 130 -18.11 17.32 -10.06
C GLY A 130 -19.50 17.86 -9.74
N THR A 131 -19.55 19.12 -9.32
CA THR A 131 -20.82 19.82 -9.16
C THR A 131 -21.37 20.05 -10.56
N GLU A 132 -22.39 19.29 -10.94
CA GLU A 132 -23.23 19.64 -12.08
C GLU A 132 -23.78 21.06 -11.86
N VAL A 133 -23.52 21.95 -12.81
CA VAL A 133 -24.25 23.21 -13.01
C VAL A 133 -24.79 23.25 -14.43
#